data_AF-A0A498QUG7-F1
#
_entry.id   AF-A0A498QUG7-F1
#
_cell.length_a   1.000
_cell.length_b   1.000
_cell.length_c   1.000
_cell.angle_alpha   90.00
_cell.angle_beta   90.00
_cell.angle_gamma   90.00
#
_symmetry.space_group_name_H-M   'P 1'
#
loop_
_entity.id
_entity.type
_entity.pdbx_description
1 polymer ?
#
loop_
_entity_poly.entity_id
_entity_poly.type
_entity_poly.pdbx_seq_one_letter_code
_entity_poly.pdbx_strand_id
1 'polypeptide(L)'
;MARQEPALSWAAGLRDDARTTLLVTDLAGGWIPPHVRLPAHLTLLEPATRRRDATVEDLLGAVTVAAVHHPHGYVSEAGPDAPALSGDRTARSAPTIDELGPTLIDHVRRQDGLPRVAQAVAIAAVRKYGVPDNEAELIRDKTTEIRQSVLTAYPDHDIASVVDWMLLAAIGALIDGDQTGANYHLAWALATTSTRRCT
;
A
#
# COMPACT_ATOMS: atom_id res chain seq x y z
N MET A 1 0.52 8.48 11.32
CA MET A 1 0.00 7.35 10.51
C MET A 1 -0.84 6.46 11.38
N ALA A 2 -0.31 6.01 12.52
CA ALA A 2 -1.02 5.31 13.58
C ALA A 2 -2.45 5.83 13.92
N ARG A 3 -2.72 7.14 13.94
CA ARG A 3 -4.12 7.63 14.12
C ARG A 3 -5.10 7.19 13.03
N GLN A 4 -4.63 7.13 11.78
CA GLN A 4 -5.45 6.73 10.64
C GLN A 4 -5.62 5.21 10.58
N GLU A 5 -4.63 4.46 11.06
CA GLU A 5 -4.66 3.01 11.12
C GLU A 5 -3.89 2.49 12.35
N PRO A 6 -4.55 2.43 13.52
CA PRO A 6 -3.90 2.03 14.76
C PRO A 6 -3.74 0.52 14.89
N ALA A 7 -4.37 -0.28 14.03
CA ALA A 7 -4.24 -1.75 14.08
C ALA A 7 -2.87 -2.24 13.59
N LEU A 8 -2.06 -1.38 12.96
CA LEU A 8 -0.76 -1.75 12.39
C LEU A 8 0.40 -1.24 13.24
N SER A 9 1.52 -1.97 13.21
CA SER A 9 2.81 -1.44 13.63
C SER A 9 3.28 -0.38 12.63
N TRP A 10 3.81 0.72 13.16
CA TRP A 10 4.44 1.77 12.36
C TRP A 10 5.79 2.13 12.94
N ALA A 11 6.74 2.46 12.07
CA ALA A 11 7.95 3.13 12.50
C ALA A 11 8.35 4.24 11.54
N ALA A 12 8.92 5.31 12.09
CA ALA A 12 9.54 6.38 11.32
C ALA A 12 10.95 6.61 11.85
N GLY A 13 11.91 6.82 10.94
CA GLY A 13 13.29 7.04 11.33
C GLY A 13 14.03 8.00 10.41
N LEU A 14 14.97 8.75 11.00
CA LEU A 14 15.83 9.69 10.28
C LEU A 14 17.10 8.96 9.83
N ARG A 15 17.38 8.94 8.53
CA ARG A 15 18.63 8.36 7.99
C ARG A 15 19.85 9.17 8.43
N ASP A 16 21.04 8.60 8.21
CA ASP A 16 22.33 9.20 8.58
C ASP A 16 22.63 10.52 7.85
N ASP A 17 21.93 10.79 6.74
CA ASP A 17 21.98 12.07 6.03
C ASP A 17 21.25 13.22 6.76
N ALA A 18 20.60 12.92 7.89
CA ALA A 18 19.82 13.83 8.72
C ALA A 18 18.69 14.58 7.97
N ARG A 19 18.27 14.10 6.79
CA ARG A 19 17.25 14.73 5.94
C ARG A 19 16.15 13.76 5.54
N THR A 20 16.51 12.52 5.29
CA THR A 20 15.59 11.51 4.80
C THR A 20 14.84 10.88 5.96
N THR A 21 13.55 11.19 6.07
CA THR A 21 12.65 10.54 7.04
C THR A 21 11.97 9.36 6.38
N LEU A 22 12.36 8.15 6.77
CA LEU A 22 11.75 6.91 6.30
C LEU A 22 10.50 6.60 7.13
N LEU A 23 9.42 6.16 6.48
CA LEU A 23 8.24 5.59 7.11
C LEU A 23 8.05 4.14 6.67
N VAL A 24 7.77 3.25 7.62
CA VAL A 24 7.50 1.83 7.36
C VAL A 24 6.31 1.31 8.17
N THR A 25 5.67 0.27 7.64
CA THR A 25 4.82 -0.68 8.36
C THR A 25 5.23 -2.09 7.92
N ASP A 26 5.12 -3.05 8.81
CA ASP A 26 5.45 -4.46 8.57
C ASP A 26 4.31 -5.24 7.89
N LEU A 27 3.14 -4.61 7.65
CA LEU A 27 1.97 -5.22 7.00
C LEU A 27 2.31 -6.07 5.76
N ALA A 28 3.17 -5.55 4.90
CA ALA A 28 3.72 -6.28 3.75
C ALA A 28 5.08 -5.70 3.34
N GLY A 29 6.06 -5.84 4.24
CA GLY A 29 7.47 -5.54 3.93
C GLY A 29 7.74 -4.08 3.55
N GLY A 30 6.95 -3.12 4.05
CA GLY A 30 7.10 -1.69 3.76
C GLY A 30 6.03 -1.08 2.86
N TRP A 31 5.09 -1.86 2.32
CA TRP A 31 3.96 -1.32 1.58
C TRP A 31 3.03 -0.49 2.49
N ILE A 32 2.64 0.69 2.03
CA ILE A 32 1.71 1.57 2.75
C ILE A 32 0.30 1.44 2.15
N PRO A 33 -0.73 1.07 2.93
CA PRO A 33 -2.12 0.99 2.47
C PRO A 33 -2.67 2.29 1.87
N PRO A 34 -3.57 2.23 0.87
CA PRO A 34 -4.04 3.42 0.14
C PRO A 34 -4.86 4.40 0.99
N HIS A 35 -5.52 3.93 2.07
CA HIS A 35 -6.33 4.80 2.94
C HIS A 35 -5.48 5.65 3.89
N VAL A 36 -4.21 5.29 4.07
CA VAL A 36 -3.30 6.04 4.93
C VAL A 36 -2.70 7.21 4.16
N ARG A 37 -3.11 8.42 4.49
CA ARG A 37 -2.63 9.67 3.91
C ARG A 37 -1.28 10.06 4.49
N LEU A 38 -0.34 10.49 3.66
CA LEU A 38 1.05 10.73 4.02
C LEU A 38 1.37 12.22 4.19
N PRO A 39 2.17 12.62 5.19
CA PRO A 39 2.82 13.92 5.27
C PRO A 39 3.77 14.18 4.09
N ALA A 40 4.02 15.45 3.82
CA ALA A 40 5.08 15.83 2.89
C ALA A 40 6.47 15.38 3.40
N HIS A 41 7.41 15.24 2.47
CA HIS A 41 8.84 14.96 2.74
C HIS A 41 9.15 13.62 3.42
N LEU A 42 8.22 12.65 3.35
CA LEU A 42 8.50 11.26 3.72
C LEU A 42 9.08 10.48 2.53
N THR A 43 9.96 9.55 2.85
CA THR A 43 10.44 8.51 1.93
C THR A 43 9.88 7.17 2.37
N LEU A 44 9.47 6.35 1.40
CA LEU A 44 9.02 4.98 1.63
C LEU A 44 10.10 4.01 1.17
N LEU A 45 10.03 2.77 1.65
CA LEU A 45 10.84 1.69 1.10
C LEU A 45 10.46 1.44 -0.36
N GLU A 46 11.45 1.07 -1.18
CA GLU A 46 11.18 0.61 -2.54
C GLU A 46 10.51 -0.78 -2.51
N PRO A 47 9.64 -1.08 -3.49
CA PRO A 47 9.06 -2.42 -3.66
C PRO A 47 10.17 -3.46 -3.83
N ALA A 48 10.25 -4.41 -2.90
CA ALA A 48 11.22 -5.49 -2.93
C ALA A 48 10.72 -6.67 -2.10
N THR A 49 11.18 -7.87 -2.42
CA THR A 49 10.98 -9.05 -1.59
C THR A 49 11.73 -8.88 -0.27
N ARG A 50 11.01 -8.99 0.85
CA ARG A 50 11.56 -8.96 2.21
C ARG A 50 11.05 -10.15 3.00
N ARG A 51 11.74 -10.50 4.09
CA ARG A 51 11.30 -11.58 4.98
C ARG A 51 9.93 -11.24 5.57
N ARG A 52 9.06 -12.25 5.72
CA ARG A 52 7.70 -12.07 6.20
C ARG A 52 7.64 -11.70 7.68
N ASP A 53 8.62 -12.13 8.46
CA ASP A 53 8.76 -11.90 9.90
C ASP A 53 9.57 -10.64 10.24
N ALA A 54 9.97 -9.84 9.24
CA ALA A 54 10.70 -8.59 9.48
C ALA A 54 9.80 -7.58 10.20
N THR A 55 10.21 -7.15 11.40
CA THR A 55 9.49 -6.14 12.17
C THR A 55 9.69 -4.74 11.60
N VAL A 56 8.94 -3.75 12.09
CA VAL A 56 9.13 -2.35 11.68
C VAL A 56 10.54 -1.83 11.99
N GLU A 57 11.19 -2.30 13.05
CA GLU A 57 12.58 -1.97 13.38
C GLU A 57 13.56 -2.58 12.37
N ASP A 58 13.38 -3.85 12.00
CA ASP A 58 14.17 -4.50 10.95
C ASP A 58 14.04 -3.75 9.61
N LEU A 59 12.82 -3.29 9.29
CA LEU A 59 12.52 -2.57 8.05
C LEU A 59 13.11 -1.14 8.03
N LEU A 60 13.23 -0.47 9.18
CA LEU A 60 13.91 0.82 9.26
C LEU A 60 15.39 0.69 8.88
N GLY A 61 16.06 -0.38 9.33
CA GLY A 61 17.51 -0.53 9.16
C GLY A 61 18.28 0.57 9.89
N ALA A 62 19.40 1.03 9.31
CA ALA A 62 20.24 2.07 9.93
C ALA A 62 19.55 3.45 9.90
N VAL A 63 19.29 3.99 11.10
CA VAL A 63 18.71 5.31 11.36
C VAL A 63 19.35 5.92 12.61
N THR A 64 19.43 7.25 12.66
CA THR A 64 19.99 8.01 13.79
C THR A 64 18.99 8.25 14.92
N VAL A 65 17.71 8.38 14.56
CA VAL A 65 16.58 8.55 15.47
C VAL A 65 15.40 7.75 14.93
N ALA A 66 14.67 7.07 15.81
CA ALA A 66 13.49 6.30 15.46
C ALA A 66 12.33 6.57 16.42
N ALA A 67 11.11 6.52 15.89
CA ALA A 67 9.87 6.46 16.64
C ALA A 67 9.07 5.25 16.17
N VAL A 68 8.60 4.45 17.12
CA VAL A 68 7.84 3.22 16.86
C VAL A 68 6.47 3.33 17.52
N HIS A 69 5.46 2.83 16.82
CA HIS A 69 4.11 2.64 17.34
C HIS A 69 3.76 1.17 17.21
N HIS A 70 3.36 0.57 18.34
CA HIS A 70 2.86 -0.80 18.38
C HIS A 70 1.35 -0.85 18.13
N PRO A 71 0.83 -1.96 17.58
CA PRO A 71 -0.59 -2.12 17.27
C PRO A 71 -1.48 -1.85 18.48
N HIS A 72 -2.57 -1.12 18.25
CA HIS A 72 -3.54 -0.68 19.25
C HIS A 72 -2.95 0.18 20.37
N GLY A 73 -1.73 0.70 20.19
CA GLY A 73 -1.16 1.70 21.07
C GLY A 73 -2.05 2.94 21.11
N TYR A 74 -2.13 3.58 22.26
CA TYR A 74 -2.86 4.84 22.36
C TYR A 74 -2.19 5.92 21.49
N VAL A 75 -2.99 6.65 20.71
CA VAL A 75 -2.53 7.80 19.94
C VAL A 75 -3.44 8.97 20.24
N SER A 76 -2.87 10.06 20.77
CA SER A 76 -3.61 11.29 21.04
C SER A 76 -4.17 11.91 19.77
N GLU A 77 -5.25 12.68 19.95
CA GLU A 77 -5.87 13.50 18.89
C GLU A 77 -4.88 14.42 18.19
N ALA A 78 -5.25 14.83 16.97
CA ALA A 78 -4.44 15.76 16.19
C ALA A 78 -4.37 17.14 16.87
N GLY A 79 -3.20 17.49 17.40
CA GLY A 79 -2.92 18.86 17.84
C GLY A 79 -2.62 19.80 16.66
N PRO A 80 -2.50 21.13 16.92
CA PRO A 80 -2.16 22.13 15.92
C PRO A 80 -0.85 21.86 15.16
N ASP A 81 0.11 21.21 15.82
CA ASP A 81 1.42 20.89 15.25
C ASP A 81 1.43 19.57 14.44
N ALA A 82 0.28 18.92 14.26
CA ALA A 82 0.20 17.72 13.45
C ALA A 82 0.55 18.04 11.98
N PRO A 83 1.42 17.23 11.32
CA PRO A 83 1.86 17.53 9.97
C PRO A 83 0.70 17.39 8.97
N ALA A 84 0.65 18.30 7.99
CA ALA A 84 -0.36 18.28 6.93
C ALA A 84 -0.17 17.06 6.02
N LEU A 85 -1.26 16.32 5.78
CA LEU A 85 -1.30 15.08 5.00
C LEU A 85 -1.38 15.36 3.48
N SER A 86 -0.28 15.86 2.92
CA SER A 86 -0.19 16.37 1.55
C SER A 86 0.85 15.68 0.66
N GLY A 87 1.53 14.65 1.17
CA GLY A 87 2.68 14.01 0.53
C GLY A 87 2.38 12.71 -0.22
N ASP A 88 1.12 12.28 -0.36
CA ASP A 88 0.81 10.96 -0.94
C ASP A 88 1.42 10.74 -2.32
N ARG A 89 1.20 11.66 -3.25
CA ARG A 89 1.68 11.54 -4.63
C ARG A 89 3.21 11.52 -4.71
N THR A 90 3.90 12.28 -3.86
CA THR A 90 5.36 12.36 -3.88
C THR A 90 6.01 11.18 -3.15
N ALA A 91 5.42 10.71 -2.06
CA ALA A 91 5.95 9.60 -1.27
C ALA A 91 5.68 8.23 -1.90
N ARG A 92 4.52 8.04 -2.55
CA ARG A 92 4.13 6.79 -3.25
C ARG A 92 4.77 6.70 -4.64
N SER A 93 6.09 6.86 -4.68
CA SER A 93 6.90 6.63 -5.87
C SER A 93 7.40 5.18 -5.88
N ALA A 94 7.51 4.60 -7.07
CA ALA A 94 8.08 3.27 -7.29
C ALA A 94 8.73 3.24 -8.67
N PRO A 95 9.66 2.30 -8.94
CA PRO A 95 10.18 2.06 -10.27
C PRO A 95 9.06 1.91 -11.29
N THR A 96 9.21 2.53 -12.47
CA THR A 96 8.20 2.49 -13.51
C THR A 96 8.05 1.07 -14.06
N ILE A 97 6.81 0.60 -14.14
CA ILE A 97 6.46 -0.67 -14.76
C ILE A 97 6.22 -0.42 -16.24
N ASP A 98 7.04 -1.06 -17.08
CA ASP A 98 6.79 -1.12 -18.51
C ASP A 98 5.45 -1.82 -18.76
N GLU A 99 4.65 -1.26 -19.66
CA GLU A 99 3.31 -1.79 -19.97
C GLU A 99 2.43 -1.96 -18.71
N LEU A 100 2.35 -0.91 -17.87
CA LEU A 100 1.54 -0.88 -16.64
C LEU A 100 0.15 -1.52 -16.81
N GLY A 101 -0.55 -1.13 -17.88
CA GLY A 101 -1.90 -1.61 -18.19
C GLY A 101 -1.99 -3.12 -18.45
N PRO A 102 -1.31 -3.64 -19.48
CA PRO A 102 -1.22 -5.09 -19.72
C PRO A 102 -0.76 -5.88 -18.50
N THR A 103 0.23 -5.39 -17.76
CA THR A 103 0.76 -6.05 -16.57
C THR A 103 -0.29 -6.15 -15.46
N LEU A 104 -1.02 -5.07 -15.18
CA LEU A 104 -2.11 -5.06 -14.20
C LEU A 104 -3.20 -6.05 -14.58
N ILE A 105 -3.67 -6.02 -15.83
CA ILE A 105 -4.75 -6.88 -16.32
C ILE A 105 -4.34 -8.37 -16.22
N ASP A 106 -3.10 -8.70 -16.54
CA ASP A 106 -2.59 -10.07 -16.44
C ASP A 106 -2.59 -10.56 -14.98
N HIS A 107 -2.16 -9.72 -14.04
CA HIS A 107 -2.12 -10.07 -12.63
C HIS A 107 -3.51 -10.19 -12.00
N VAL A 108 -4.41 -9.26 -12.31
CA VAL A 108 -5.82 -9.32 -11.88
C VAL A 108 -6.49 -10.60 -12.38
N ARG A 109 -6.24 -11.01 -13.63
CA ARG A 109 -6.80 -12.25 -14.21
C ARG A 109 -6.36 -13.52 -13.47
N ARG A 110 -5.18 -13.51 -12.84
CA ARG A 110 -4.62 -14.67 -12.15
C ARG A 110 -5.04 -14.79 -10.69
N GLN A 111 -5.74 -13.80 -10.13
CA GLN A 111 -6.18 -13.85 -8.74
C GLN A 111 -7.58 -14.42 -8.64
N ASP A 112 -7.71 -15.52 -7.89
CA ASP A 112 -9.00 -16.17 -7.62
C ASP A 112 -9.84 -15.42 -6.57
N GLY A 113 -9.20 -14.60 -5.72
CA GLY A 113 -9.85 -13.85 -4.64
C GLY A 113 -10.53 -12.55 -5.06
N LEU A 114 -10.26 -12.08 -6.28
CA LEU A 114 -10.83 -10.83 -6.80
C LEU A 114 -12.25 -11.02 -7.34
N PRO A 115 -13.12 -10.00 -7.20
CA PRO A 115 -14.47 -10.08 -7.74
C PRO A 115 -14.39 -10.15 -9.27
N ARG A 116 -15.30 -10.89 -9.91
CA ARG A 116 -15.31 -11.08 -11.38
C ARG A 116 -15.27 -9.77 -12.17
N VAL A 117 -15.85 -8.70 -11.61
CA VAL A 117 -15.88 -7.37 -12.22
C VAL A 117 -14.49 -6.71 -12.28
N ALA A 118 -13.54 -7.08 -11.41
CA ALA A 118 -12.25 -6.41 -11.28
C ALA A 118 -11.46 -6.42 -12.59
N GLN A 119 -11.51 -7.51 -13.35
CA GLN A 119 -10.83 -7.58 -14.64
C GLN A 119 -11.45 -6.62 -15.68
N ALA A 120 -12.79 -6.57 -15.76
CA ALA A 120 -13.47 -5.67 -16.68
C ALA A 120 -13.18 -4.20 -16.34
N VAL A 121 -13.23 -3.85 -15.05
CA VAL A 121 -12.92 -2.51 -14.55
C VAL A 121 -11.45 -2.14 -14.80
N ALA A 122 -10.51 -3.06 -14.56
CA ALA A 122 -9.11 -2.84 -14.86
C ALA A 122 -8.90 -2.53 -16.34
N ILE A 123 -9.55 -3.27 -17.25
CA ILE A 123 -9.49 -3.01 -18.70
C ILE A 123 -10.05 -1.62 -19.03
N ALA A 124 -11.21 -1.27 -18.49
CA ALA A 124 -11.86 0.02 -18.73
C ALA A 124 -11.01 1.20 -18.21
N ALA A 125 -10.47 1.08 -17.00
CA ALA A 125 -9.62 2.10 -16.37
C ALA A 125 -8.29 2.29 -17.13
N VAL A 126 -7.62 1.20 -17.52
CA VAL A 126 -6.39 1.23 -18.34
C VAL A 126 -6.62 1.91 -19.68
N ARG A 127 -7.76 1.63 -20.33
CA ARG A 127 -8.11 2.20 -21.64
C ARG A 127 -8.71 3.60 -21.54
N LYS A 128 -8.94 4.13 -20.33
CA LYS A 128 -9.59 5.43 -20.07
C LYS A 128 -10.97 5.54 -20.72
N TYR A 129 -11.72 4.43 -20.77
CA TYR A 129 -13.06 4.38 -21.37
C TYR A 129 -14.18 4.88 -20.44
N GLY A 130 -13.82 5.29 -19.22
CA GLY A 130 -14.76 5.54 -18.14
C GLY A 130 -15.18 4.22 -17.48
N VAL A 131 -15.29 4.24 -16.15
CA VAL A 131 -15.80 3.12 -15.37
C VAL A 131 -17.16 3.54 -14.82
N PRO A 132 -18.23 2.76 -15.02
CA PRO A 132 -19.54 3.04 -14.43
C PRO A 132 -19.47 3.20 -12.91
N ASP A 133 -20.22 4.15 -12.35
CA ASP A 133 -20.15 4.50 -10.91
C ASP A 133 -20.42 3.30 -10.01
N ASN A 134 -21.36 2.43 -10.39
CA ASN A 134 -21.70 1.21 -9.65
C ASN A 134 -20.55 0.17 -9.66
N GLU A 135 -19.78 0.10 -10.75
CA GLU A 135 -18.60 -0.77 -10.81
C GLU A 135 -17.45 -0.18 -9.99
N ALA A 136 -17.25 1.13 -10.03
CA ALA A 136 -16.27 1.82 -9.20
C ALA A 136 -16.59 1.69 -7.70
N GLU A 137 -17.87 1.79 -7.33
CA GLU A 137 -18.36 1.56 -5.97
C GLU A 137 -18.09 0.11 -5.53
N LEU A 138 -18.40 -0.87 -6.37
CA LEU A 138 -18.11 -2.28 -6.08
C LEU A 138 -16.61 -2.55 -5.83
N ILE A 139 -15.71 -1.87 -6.56
CA ILE A 139 -14.26 -1.95 -6.30
C ILE A 139 -13.90 -1.32 -4.94
N ARG A 140 -14.47 -0.16 -4.60
CA ARG A 140 -14.22 0.51 -3.30
C ARG A 140 -14.73 -0.31 -2.12
N ASP A 141 -15.92 -0.89 -2.25
CA ASP A 141 -16.52 -1.76 -1.23
C ASP A 141 -15.66 -3.00 -1.04
N LYS A 142 -15.26 -3.66 -2.13
CA LYS A 142 -14.40 -4.84 -2.02
C LYS A 142 -13.04 -4.53 -1.42
N THR A 143 -12.47 -3.37 -1.77
CA THR A 143 -11.23 -2.89 -1.15
C THR A 143 -11.39 -2.70 0.36
N THR A 144 -12.54 -2.16 0.79
CA THR A 144 -12.87 -1.98 2.20
C THR A 144 -13.06 -3.29 2.94
N GLU A 145 -13.73 -4.27 2.34
CA GLU A 145 -13.89 -5.62 2.89
C GLU A 145 -12.54 -6.31 3.11
N ILE A 146 -11.68 -6.31 2.08
CA ILE A 146 -10.36 -6.96 2.15
C ILE A 146 -9.49 -6.25 3.20
N ARG A 147 -9.49 -4.91 3.21
CA ARG A 147 -8.81 -4.12 4.25
C ARG A 147 -9.24 -4.58 5.64
N GLN A 148 -10.55 -4.60 5.90
CA GLN A 148 -11.06 -4.94 7.24
C GLN A 148 -10.67 -6.38 7.62
N SER A 149 -10.78 -7.31 6.69
CA SER A 149 -10.39 -8.71 6.91
C SER A 149 -8.89 -8.84 7.23
N VAL A 150 -8.02 -8.18 6.45
CA VAL A 150 -6.56 -8.16 6.66
C VAL A 150 -6.22 -7.56 8.02
N LEU A 151 -6.76 -6.38 8.35
CA LEU A 151 -6.45 -5.71 9.60
C LEU A 151 -6.97 -6.46 10.83
N THR A 152 -8.07 -7.19 10.70
CA THR A 152 -8.60 -8.03 11.79
C THR A 152 -7.72 -9.26 12.03
N ALA A 153 -7.09 -9.79 10.99
CA ALA A 153 -6.21 -10.95 11.08
C ALA A 153 -4.75 -10.60 11.39
N TYR A 154 -4.37 -9.32 11.31
CA TYR A 154 -3.01 -8.86 11.59
C TYR A 154 -2.59 -9.21 13.03
N PRO A 155 -1.36 -9.71 13.27
CA PRO A 155 -0.24 -9.84 12.32
C PRO A 155 -0.22 -11.15 11.50
N ASP A 156 -1.17 -12.06 11.72
CA ASP A 156 -1.23 -13.40 11.12
C ASP A 156 -2.02 -13.44 9.79
N HIS A 157 -2.22 -12.28 9.15
CA HIS A 157 -3.00 -12.16 7.93
C HIS A 157 -2.39 -12.92 6.75
N ASP A 158 -3.26 -13.36 5.85
CA ASP A 158 -2.83 -13.96 4.59
C ASP A 158 -2.29 -12.88 3.65
N ILE A 159 -1.07 -13.11 3.15
CA ILE A 159 -0.43 -12.25 2.16
C ILE A 159 -1.22 -12.24 0.85
N ALA A 160 -2.09 -13.23 0.56
CA ALA A 160 -2.92 -13.24 -0.66
C ALA A 160 -3.95 -12.13 -0.64
N SER A 161 -4.63 -12.00 0.49
CA SER A 161 -5.53 -10.90 0.74
C SER A 161 -4.83 -9.54 0.62
N VAL A 162 -3.56 -9.42 1.04
CA VAL A 162 -2.81 -8.17 0.86
C VAL A 162 -2.45 -7.90 -0.60
N VAL A 163 -2.08 -8.92 -1.37
CA VAL A 163 -1.84 -8.78 -2.82
C VAL A 163 -3.11 -8.39 -3.56
N ASP A 164 -4.25 -9.01 -3.23
CA ASP A 164 -5.56 -8.64 -3.77
C ASP A 164 -5.89 -7.18 -3.43
N TRP A 165 -5.60 -6.75 -2.20
CA TRP A 165 -5.76 -5.36 -1.79
C TRP A 165 -4.88 -4.41 -2.62
N MET A 166 -3.60 -4.74 -2.84
CA MET A 166 -2.70 -3.96 -3.69
C MET A 166 -3.23 -3.84 -5.12
N LEU A 167 -3.75 -4.92 -5.71
CA LEU A 167 -4.29 -4.91 -7.07
C LEU A 167 -5.58 -4.07 -7.17
N LEU A 168 -6.49 -4.17 -6.20
CA LEU A 168 -7.67 -3.31 -6.14
C LEU A 168 -7.30 -1.84 -5.93
N ALA A 169 -6.28 -1.56 -5.11
CA ALA A 169 -5.76 -0.21 -4.92
C ALA A 169 -5.17 0.37 -6.21
N ALA A 170 -4.48 -0.45 -7.02
CA ALA A 170 -3.98 -0.05 -8.33
C ALA A 170 -5.12 0.27 -9.30
N ILE A 171 -6.19 -0.54 -9.32
CA ILE A 171 -7.39 -0.27 -10.13
C ILE A 171 -8.07 1.03 -9.67
N GLY A 172 -8.25 1.22 -8.36
CA GLY A 172 -8.83 2.44 -7.79
C GLY A 172 -8.04 3.70 -8.18
N ALA A 173 -6.72 3.64 -8.08
CA ALA A 173 -5.85 4.74 -8.51
C ALA A 173 -6.00 5.06 -10.01
N LEU A 174 -6.16 4.05 -10.89
CA LEU A 174 -6.42 4.28 -12.31
C LEU A 174 -7.80 4.92 -12.57
N ILE A 175 -8.83 4.54 -11.81
CA ILE A 175 -10.16 5.17 -11.88
C ILE A 175 -10.06 6.66 -11.54
N ASP A 176 -9.25 6.99 -10.52
CA ASP A 176 -9.01 8.37 -10.08
C ASP A 176 -8.00 9.14 -10.97
N GLY A 177 -7.47 8.50 -12.03
CA GLY A 177 -6.48 9.09 -12.92
C GLY A 177 -5.07 9.21 -12.33
N ASP A 178 -4.81 8.58 -11.18
CA ASP A 178 -3.51 8.55 -10.50
C ASP A 178 -2.62 7.41 -11.01
N GLN A 179 -1.88 7.70 -12.09
CA GLN A 179 -0.92 6.76 -12.68
C GLN A 179 0.24 6.42 -11.72
N THR A 180 0.67 7.37 -10.90
CA THR A 180 1.78 7.17 -9.96
C THR A 180 1.36 6.22 -8.85
N GLY A 181 0.18 6.44 -8.26
CA GLY A 181 -0.41 5.52 -7.29
C GLY A 181 -0.65 4.13 -7.86
N ALA A 182 -1.18 4.03 -9.08
CA ALA A 182 -1.38 2.75 -9.76
C ALA A 182 -0.07 1.97 -9.93
N ASN A 183 0.98 2.65 -10.41
CA ASN A 183 2.32 2.07 -10.55
C ASN A 183 2.88 1.60 -9.20
N TYR A 184 2.76 2.43 -8.15
CA TYR A 184 3.20 2.07 -6.79
C TYR A 184 2.53 0.79 -6.29
N HIS A 185 1.20 0.72 -6.35
CA HIS A 185 0.46 -0.43 -5.84
C HIS A 185 0.74 -1.71 -6.63
N LEU A 186 0.83 -1.63 -7.96
CA LEU A 186 1.20 -2.79 -8.77
C LEU A 186 2.64 -3.25 -8.50
N ALA A 187 3.60 -2.34 -8.37
CA ALA A 187 5.00 -2.70 -8.12
C ALA A 187 5.14 -3.49 -6.81
N TRP A 188 4.40 -3.10 -5.78
CA TRP A 188 4.32 -3.85 -4.52
C TRP A 188 3.62 -5.19 -4.64
N ALA A 189 2.54 -5.29 -5.44
CA ALA A 189 1.89 -6.57 -5.71
C ALA A 189 2.85 -7.56 -6.39
N LEU A 190 3.66 -7.09 -7.35
CA LEU A 190 4.67 -7.89 -8.06
C LEU A 190 5.77 -8.37 -7.10
N ALA A 191 6.34 -7.45 -6.30
CA ALA A 191 7.39 -7.78 -5.34
C ALA A 191 6.92 -8.80 -4.29
N THR A 192 5.68 -8.65 -3.81
CA THR A 192 5.07 -9.53 -2.81
C THR A 192 4.73 -10.92 -3.39
N THR A 193 4.31 -10.99 -4.65
CA THR A 193 3.94 -12.27 -5.30
C THR A 193 5.17 -13.12 -5.62
N SER A 194 6.29 -12.50 -6.01
CA SER A 194 7.55 -13.19 -6.28
C SER A 194 8.06 -14.00 -5.07
N THR A 195 7.78 -13.54 -3.84
CA THR A 195 8.10 -14.25 -2.60
C THR A 195 7.46 -15.64 -2.51
N ARG A 196 6.24 -15.82 -3.06
CA ARG A 196 5.51 -17.10 -3.01
C ARG A 196 6.14 -18.20 -3.85
N ARG A 197 6.92 -17.85 -4.88
CA ARG A 197 7.54 -18.85 -5.76
C ARG A 197 8.81 -19.44 -5.17
N CYS A 198 9.33 -18.88 -4.07
CA CYS A 198 10.56 -19.30 -3.41
C CYS A 198 10.32 -20.05 -2.07
N THR A 199 9.07 -20.28 -1.69
CA THR A 199 8.67 -21.08 -0.50
C THR A 199 7.90 -22.30 -0.96
#